data_AF-A0A5C8NGH3-F1
#
_entry.id   AF-A0A5C8NGH3-F1
#
_cell.length_a   1.000
_cell.length_b   1.000
_cell.length_c   1.000
_cell.angle_alpha   90.00
_cell.angle_beta   90.00
_cell.angle_gamma   90.00
#
_symmetry.space_group_name_H-M   'P 1'
#
loop_
_entity.id
_entity.type
_entity.pdbx_description
1 polymer ?
#
loop_
_entity_poly.entity_id
_entity_poly.type
_entity_poly.pdbx_seq_one_letter_code
_entity_poly.pdbx_strand_id
1 'polypeptide(L)'
;MLAGMWSLLPARLRQVVTRSRQSFAPRLLTAAHDLRQSLRVLTWRPRRPALPRRIRVVSHGRGRRAVGGRWSRARPMRVVYEQAVVHERPSFRSRIVARGARMFVKPLFLLLPLNDTTLKALRSIDRWSARGPRSKYVEPVQFELGGVRVESMTHRYGPSSDMTILYLHGGAFFSCGIETHRRVCERLALYSGAQVVSVDYVQLPEGTVADSVQDAITAYEALLDTVAHPDKVVVAGDSAGGYLTMKIAELATRRGLTPPAALLTFSPMLSLDFDREDKGIARVTRIRDAYLPMKRVGVARERWVPEGSAIEGYASPLFATGYISSPAFFVAAEDEMLRPEVEAMALQLSERDVDVETHLWRGQVHAFPVLADAMPESREALKLAADFARRAVGEPEQHHVKDPDQHVETVVGELVPDDVSEDDEVIDVELETGSDDRKRWFFQAS
;
A
#
# COMPACT_ATOMS: atom_id res chain seq x y z
N MET A 1 17.43 52.33 -21.99
CA MET A 1 16.57 53.45 -21.50
C MET A 1 16.43 53.47 -19.96
N LEU A 2 17.52 53.38 -19.18
CA LEU A 2 17.45 53.42 -17.70
C LEU A 2 18.48 54.34 -17.02
N ALA A 3 19.17 55.20 -17.77
CA ALA A 3 20.13 56.17 -17.22
C ALA A 3 19.52 57.56 -16.91
N GLY A 4 18.35 57.89 -17.50
CA GLY A 4 17.77 59.23 -17.46
C GLY A 4 16.98 59.60 -16.19
N MET A 5 16.64 58.63 -15.33
CA MET A 5 15.76 58.87 -14.17
C MET A 5 16.50 59.27 -12.88
N TRP A 6 17.83 59.16 -12.84
CA TRP A 6 18.61 59.44 -11.62
C TRP A 6 18.73 60.93 -11.28
N SER A 7 18.60 61.81 -12.28
CA SER A 7 18.71 63.26 -12.13
C SER A 7 17.47 63.92 -11.49
N LEU A 8 16.32 63.23 -11.46
CA LEU A 8 15.04 63.77 -10.97
C LEU A 8 14.78 63.51 -9.47
N LEU A 9 15.61 62.72 -8.80
CA LEU A 9 15.44 62.42 -7.36
C LEU A 9 15.89 63.60 -6.46
N PRO A 10 15.07 64.04 -5.48
CA PRO A 10 15.44 65.07 -4.52
C PRO A 10 16.73 64.75 -3.74
N ALA A 11 17.52 65.78 -3.41
CA ALA A 11 18.86 65.61 -2.82
C ALA A 11 18.89 64.77 -1.53
N ARG A 12 17.85 64.87 -0.68
CA ARG A 12 17.74 64.07 0.56
C ARG A 12 17.62 62.56 0.31
N LEU A 13 16.99 62.13 -0.78
CA LEU A 13 16.87 60.70 -1.11
C LEU A 13 18.18 60.12 -1.65
N ARG A 14 19.00 60.91 -2.36
CA ARG A 14 20.33 60.46 -2.82
C ARG A 14 21.28 60.17 -1.65
N GLN A 15 21.20 60.93 -0.55
CA GLN A 15 22.01 60.69 0.65
C GLN A 15 21.63 59.42 1.42
N VAL A 16 20.38 58.96 1.34
CA VAL A 16 19.96 57.69 1.98
C VAL A 16 20.53 56.49 1.21
N VAL A 17 20.52 56.54 -0.13
CA VAL A 17 21.04 55.46 -0.98
C VAL A 17 22.58 55.39 -0.98
N THR A 18 23.29 56.51 -0.82
CA THR A 18 24.75 56.47 -0.67
C THR A 18 25.19 55.98 0.71
N ARG A 19 24.42 56.26 1.78
CA ARG A 19 24.72 55.73 3.13
C ARG A 19 24.44 54.23 3.29
N SER A 20 23.47 53.65 2.59
CA SER A 20 23.23 52.19 2.68
C SER A 20 24.27 51.34 1.93
N ARG A 21 24.97 51.90 0.94
CA ARG A 21 26.05 51.20 0.22
C ARG A 21 27.38 51.10 0.97
N GLN A 22 27.61 51.89 2.03
CA GLN A 22 28.88 51.87 2.77
C GLN A 22 28.89 50.94 3.99
N SER A 23 27.75 50.36 4.39
CA SER A 23 27.65 49.46 5.57
C SER A 23 27.47 47.97 5.22
N PHE A 24 27.26 47.60 3.95
CA PHE A 24 26.92 46.23 3.54
C PHE A 24 27.98 45.49 2.68
N ALA A 25 29.18 46.04 2.53
CA ALA A 25 30.27 45.44 1.76
C ALA A 25 31.21 44.47 2.53
N PRO A 26 31.53 44.65 3.85
CA PRO A 26 32.55 43.81 4.50
C PRO A 26 32.09 42.41 4.97
N ARG A 27 30.78 42.12 5.04
CA ARG A 27 30.27 40.86 5.63
C ARG A 27 30.00 39.72 4.65
N LEU A 28 30.10 39.95 3.34
CA LEU A 28 29.87 38.92 2.31
C LEU A 28 31.13 38.17 1.85
N LEU A 29 32.33 38.66 2.20
CA LEU A 29 33.59 38.03 1.80
C LEU A 29 34.12 36.99 2.81
N THR A 30 33.76 37.09 4.08
CA THR A 30 34.18 36.12 5.11
C THR A 30 33.39 34.81 5.02
N ALA A 31 32.06 34.88 4.79
CA ALA A 31 31.20 33.70 4.66
C ALA A 31 31.52 32.83 3.43
N ALA A 32 32.17 33.40 2.41
CA ALA A 32 32.61 32.67 1.21
C ALA A 32 33.96 31.94 1.40
N HIS A 33 34.66 32.16 2.51
CA HIS A 33 35.95 31.51 2.81
C HIS A 33 35.76 30.20 3.59
N ASP A 34 34.93 30.21 4.64
CA ASP A 34 34.64 29.01 5.45
C ASP A 34 33.93 27.92 4.63
N LEU A 35 33.02 28.30 3.73
CA LEU A 35 32.31 27.34 2.86
C LEU A 35 33.23 26.59 1.87
N ARG A 36 34.49 27.04 1.69
CA ARG A 36 35.48 26.38 0.83
C ARG A 36 36.43 25.43 1.58
N GLN A 37 36.46 25.43 2.91
CA GLN A 37 37.30 24.50 3.67
C GLN A 37 36.58 23.21 4.07
N SER A 38 35.26 23.23 4.24
CA SER A 38 34.45 22.03 4.58
C SER A 38 34.15 21.09 3.39
N LEU A 39 34.64 21.40 2.18
CA LEU A 39 34.36 20.65 0.94
C LEU A 39 35.64 20.35 0.15
N ARG A 40 36.51 19.45 0.65
CA ARG A 40 37.35 18.47 -0.13
C ARG A 40 38.46 17.79 0.69
N VAL A 41 38.15 16.65 1.31
CA VAL A 41 39.03 15.49 1.64
C VAL A 41 38.06 14.31 1.87
N LEU A 42 38.16 13.07 1.37
CA LEU A 42 38.83 12.40 0.24
C LEU A 42 37.99 11.09 0.00
N THR A 43 37.92 10.38 -1.14
CA THR A 43 38.61 10.44 -2.44
C THR A 43 37.61 10.20 -3.59
N TRP A 44 37.79 9.17 -4.44
CA TRP A 44 36.99 8.81 -5.64
C TRP A 44 37.48 7.46 -6.21
N ARG A 45 36.59 6.72 -6.92
CA ARG A 45 36.80 5.67 -7.97
C ARG A 45 36.02 4.36 -7.67
N PRO A 46 35.43 3.68 -8.68
CA PRO A 46 34.87 4.18 -9.95
C PRO A 46 33.38 3.80 -10.12
N ARG A 47 32.65 4.54 -10.97
CA ARG A 47 31.35 4.06 -11.48
C ARG A 47 31.60 2.83 -12.37
N ARG A 48 30.99 1.69 -12.05
CA ARG A 48 30.73 0.64 -13.07
C ARG A 48 29.63 1.17 -14.01
N PRO A 49 29.70 0.92 -15.33
CA PRO A 49 28.54 1.12 -16.19
C PRO A 49 27.45 0.15 -15.74
N ALA A 50 26.24 0.65 -15.52
CA ALA A 50 25.08 -0.21 -15.29
C ALA A 50 24.75 -0.93 -16.60
N LEU A 51 25.15 -2.19 -16.71
CA LEU A 51 24.73 -3.06 -17.81
C LEU A 51 23.20 -3.15 -17.82
N PRO A 52 22.55 -3.17 -19.00
CA PRO A 52 21.11 -3.36 -19.09
C PRO A 52 20.76 -4.79 -18.65
N ARG A 53 20.42 -4.96 -17.37
CA ARG A 53 20.03 -6.25 -16.80
C ARG A 53 18.69 -6.69 -17.39
N ARG A 54 18.77 -7.52 -18.44
CA ARG A 54 17.61 -8.23 -19.00
C ARG A 54 17.03 -9.14 -17.92
N ILE A 55 15.81 -8.87 -17.48
CA ILE A 55 15.04 -9.81 -16.65
C ILE A 55 14.76 -11.06 -17.50
N ARG A 56 15.32 -12.20 -17.10
CA ARG A 56 15.21 -13.47 -17.82
C ARG A 56 14.19 -14.35 -17.08
N VAL A 57 12.98 -14.49 -17.63
CA VAL A 57 11.96 -15.40 -17.09
C VAL A 57 12.40 -16.84 -17.36
N VAL A 58 12.86 -17.57 -16.35
CA VAL A 58 13.30 -18.96 -16.49
C VAL A 58 12.16 -19.91 -16.10
N SER A 59 11.69 -20.70 -17.08
CA SER A 59 10.69 -21.75 -16.87
C SER A 59 11.36 -23.12 -16.82
N HIS A 60 11.74 -23.60 -15.64
CA HIS A 60 12.24 -24.97 -15.48
C HIS A 60 11.10 -25.99 -15.61
N GLY A 61 10.99 -26.59 -16.79
CA GLY A 61 10.06 -27.68 -17.08
C GLY A 61 10.74 -29.05 -17.06
N ARG A 62 10.10 -30.00 -16.36
CA ARG A 62 10.40 -31.45 -16.26
C ARG A 62 11.58 -31.82 -15.35
N GLY A 63 11.36 -32.77 -14.42
CA GLY A 63 12.50 -33.29 -13.66
C GLY A 63 12.36 -34.41 -12.62
N ARG A 64 11.18 -34.84 -12.13
CA ARG A 64 11.04 -36.15 -11.42
C ARG A 64 9.58 -36.56 -11.18
N ARG A 65 9.27 -37.83 -11.49
CA ARG A 65 8.01 -38.49 -11.09
C ARG A 65 8.12 -38.88 -9.61
N ALA A 66 7.24 -38.33 -8.77
CA ALA A 66 6.96 -38.93 -7.46
C ALA A 66 5.80 -39.92 -7.64
N VAL A 67 5.94 -41.12 -7.08
CA VAL A 67 4.96 -42.20 -7.15
C VAL A 67 4.03 -42.11 -5.94
N GLY A 68 2.71 -42.24 -6.15
CA GLY A 68 1.70 -42.35 -5.10
C GLY A 68 1.09 -41.02 -4.64
N GLY A 69 -0.23 -41.00 -4.43
CA GLY A 69 -0.98 -39.85 -3.89
C GLY A 69 -1.81 -39.08 -4.93
N ARG A 70 -3.05 -39.53 -5.17
CA ARG A 70 -3.96 -38.94 -6.17
C ARG A 70 -4.74 -37.72 -5.62
N TRP A 71 -4.01 -36.71 -5.14
CA TRP A 71 -4.55 -35.37 -4.88
C TRP A 71 -3.96 -34.41 -5.91
N SER A 72 -4.77 -33.47 -6.40
CA SER A 72 -4.39 -32.58 -7.49
C SER A 72 -3.15 -31.75 -7.12
N ARG A 73 -2.02 -31.98 -7.80
CA ARG A 73 -0.88 -31.05 -7.80
C ARG A 73 -1.35 -29.70 -8.33
N ALA A 74 -1.76 -28.80 -7.44
CA ALA A 74 -1.90 -27.39 -7.76
C ALA A 74 -0.56 -26.91 -8.31
N ARG A 75 -0.58 -26.06 -9.34
CA ARG A 75 0.65 -25.44 -9.82
C ARG A 75 1.16 -24.51 -8.72
N PRO A 76 2.47 -24.47 -8.40
CA PRO A 76 2.98 -23.54 -7.41
C PRO A 76 2.56 -22.11 -7.77
N MET A 77 2.25 -21.30 -6.76
CA MET A 77 1.88 -19.90 -7.01
C MET A 77 3.04 -19.20 -7.71
N ARG A 78 2.77 -18.54 -8.85
CA ARG A 78 3.75 -17.62 -9.45
C ARG A 78 3.79 -16.39 -8.58
N VAL A 79 4.96 -16.04 -8.06
CA VAL A 79 5.22 -14.87 -7.22
C VAL A 79 6.18 -13.93 -7.96
N VAL A 80 5.99 -12.61 -7.79
CA VAL A 80 6.84 -11.57 -8.38
C VAL A 80 7.79 -10.98 -7.34
N TYR A 81 7.32 -10.81 -6.10
CA TYR A 81 8.11 -10.36 -4.97
C TYR A 81 8.63 -11.58 -4.18
N GLU A 82 9.87 -11.97 -4.42
CA GLU A 82 10.45 -13.25 -3.93
C GLU A 82 10.48 -13.39 -2.40
N GLN A 83 10.40 -12.29 -1.66
CA GLN A 83 10.32 -12.26 -0.19
C GLN A 83 8.90 -12.52 0.35
N ALA A 84 7.89 -12.70 -0.51
CA ALA A 84 6.52 -12.95 -0.08
C ALA A 84 6.31 -14.38 0.47
N VAL A 85 5.69 -14.47 1.64
CA VAL A 85 5.25 -15.74 2.25
C VAL A 85 3.99 -16.24 1.55
N VAL A 86 4.02 -17.47 1.02
CA VAL A 86 2.93 -18.03 0.22
C VAL A 86 2.10 -19.03 1.04
N HIS A 87 0.80 -18.74 1.19
CA HIS A 87 -0.17 -19.61 1.86
C HIS A 87 -0.93 -20.44 0.82
N GLU A 88 -0.42 -21.62 0.48
CA GLU A 88 -0.93 -22.46 -0.62
C GLU A 88 -2.20 -23.29 -0.32
N ARG A 89 -2.61 -23.43 0.95
CA ARG A 89 -3.63 -24.42 1.38
C ARG A 89 -4.99 -23.79 1.74
N PRO A 90 -5.90 -23.50 0.78
CA PRO A 90 -7.22 -22.97 1.08
C PRO A 90 -8.09 -23.99 1.79
N SER A 91 -8.71 -23.57 2.89
CA SER A 91 -9.67 -24.34 3.66
C SER A 91 -10.92 -24.69 2.85
N PHE A 92 -11.69 -25.68 3.31
CA PHE A 92 -12.96 -26.02 2.67
C PHE A 92 -13.96 -24.85 2.73
N ARG A 93 -13.93 -24.06 3.81
CA ARG A 93 -14.77 -22.85 3.94
C ARG A 93 -14.41 -21.81 2.88
N SER A 94 -13.11 -21.57 2.66
CA SER A 94 -12.63 -20.65 1.62
C SER A 94 -13.17 -21.01 0.24
N ARG A 95 -13.12 -22.30 -0.12
CA ARG A 95 -13.64 -22.79 -1.41
C ARG A 95 -15.15 -22.55 -1.57
N ILE A 96 -15.93 -22.66 -0.49
CA ILE A 96 -17.36 -22.34 -0.49
C ILE A 96 -17.56 -20.83 -0.67
N VAL A 97 -16.89 -20.00 0.13
CA VAL A 97 -17.00 -18.52 0.09
C VAL A 97 -16.60 -17.99 -1.29
N ALA A 98 -15.45 -18.40 -1.82
CA ALA A 98 -14.97 -17.98 -3.14
C ALA A 98 -15.91 -18.42 -4.28
N ARG A 99 -16.55 -19.60 -4.16
CA ARG A 99 -17.55 -20.05 -5.14
C ARG A 99 -18.84 -19.23 -5.00
N GLY A 100 -19.31 -18.97 -3.79
CA GLY A 100 -20.49 -18.13 -3.51
C GLY A 100 -20.32 -16.70 -4.04
N ALA A 101 -19.20 -16.05 -3.73
CA ALA A 101 -18.87 -14.70 -4.22
C ALA A 101 -18.88 -14.62 -5.76
N ARG A 102 -18.25 -15.59 -6.43
CA ARG A 102 -18.26 -15.69 -7.91
C ARG A 102 -19.66 -15.88 -8.50
N MET A 103 -20.58 -16.56 -7.80
CA MET A 103 -21.93 -16.84 -8.28
C MET A 103 -22.94 -15.72 -7.98
N PHE A 104 -22.76 -14.94 -6.90
CA PHE A 104 -23.75 -13.97 -6.45
C PHE A 104 -23.23 -12.52 -6.39
N VAL A 105 -22.05 -12.30 -5.82
CA VAL A 105 -21.51 -10.95 -5.61
C VAL A 105 -21.01 -10.34 -6.93
N LYS A 106 -20.22 -11.08 -7.70
CA LYS A 106 -19.69 -10.59 -8.99
C LYS A 106 -20.78 -10.26 -10.03
N PRO A 107 -21.84 -11.10 -10.22
CA PRO A 107 -22.94 -10.73 -11.10
C PRO A 107 -23.73 -9.51 -10.59
N LEU A 108 -23.94 -9.39 -9.28
CA LEU A 108 -24.63 -8.23 -8.69
C LEU A 108 -23.87 -6.92 -8.98
N PHE A 109 -22.56 -6.88 -8.74
CA PHE A 109 -21.71 -5.72 -9.08
C PHE A 109 -21.58 -5.46 -10.58
N LEU A 110 -21.82 -6.45 -11.44
CA LEU A 110 -21.88 -6.29 -12.90
C LEU A 110 -23.24 -5.77 -13.40
N LEU A 111 -24.29 -5.82 -12.59
CA LEU A 111 -25.65 -5.39 -12.96
C LEU A 111 -26.04 -4.06 -12.32
N LEU A 112 -25.81 -3.86 -11.02
CA LEU A 112 -26.22 -2.65 -10.26
C LEU A 112 -25.69 -1.34 -10.86
N PRO A 113 -26.53 -0.37 -11.28
CA PRO A 113 -26.05 0.88 -11.87
C PRO A 113 -25.28 1.72 -10.82
N LEU A 114 -24.14 2.30 -11.20
CA LEU A 114 -23.37 3.21 -10.34
C LEU A 114 -24.03 4.61 -10.33
N ASN A 115 -25.14 4.72 -9.61
CA ASN A 115 -25.87 5.96 -9.37
C ASN A 115 -26.17 6.14 -7.87
N ASP A 116 -26.41 7.38 -7.48
CA ASP A 116 -26.55 7.84 -6.09
C ASP A 116 -27.55 7.01 -5.28
N THR A 117 -28.69 6.63 -5.86
CA THR A 117 -29.69 5.75 -5.25
C THR A 117 -29.12 4.37 -4.91
N THR A 118 -28.34 3.80 -5.83
CA THR A 118 -27.71 2.48 -5.64
C THR A 118 -26.55 2.55 -4.66
N LEU A 119 -25.74 3.62 -4.69
CA LEU A 119 -24.67 3.83 -3.71
C LEU A 119 -25.25 3.98 -2.30
N LYS A 120 -26.29 4.79 -2.11
CA LYS A 120 -27.03 4.91 -0.83
C LYS A 120 -27.64 3.59 -0.37
N ALA A 121 -28.13 2.75 -1.29
CA ALA A 121 -28.60 1.41 -0.98
C ALA A 121 -27.45 0.48 -0.54
N LEU A 122 -26.29 0.52 -1.19
CA LEU A 122 -25.10 -0.24 -0.80
C LEU A 122 -24.52 0.22 0.55
N ARG A 123 -24.44 1.53 0.81
CA ARG A 123 -24.07 2.09 2.12
C ARG A 123 -25.03 1.67 3.23
N SER A 124 -26.29 1.37 2.91
CA SER A 124 -27.25 0.87 3.90
C SER A 124 -26.89 -0.50 4.50
N ILE A 125 -26.07 -1.31 3.80
CA ILE A 125 -25.58 -2.62 4.29
C ILE A 125 -24.88 -2.46 5.64
N ASP A 126 -24.18 -1.34 5.87
CA ASP A 126 -23.53 -1.06 7.14
C ASP A 126 -24.52 -1.04 8.31
N ARG A 127 -25.61 -0.28 8.18
CA ARG A 127 -26.69 -0.23 9.17
C ARG A 127 -27.40 -1.57 9.39
N TRP A 128 -27.36 -2.49 8.42
CA TRP A 128 -27.86 -3.85 8.60
C TRP A 128 -26.86 -4.74 9.36
N SER A 129 -25.56 -4.60 9.09
CA SER A 129 -24.48 -5.30 9.80
C SER A 129 -24.39 -4.93 11.28
N ALA A 130 -24.91 -3.78 11.68
CA ALA A 130 -25.05 -3.38 13.10
C ALA A 130 -25.80 -4.38 13.99
N ARG A 131 -26.63 -5.24 13.38
CA ARG A 131 -27.38 -6.34 14.03
C ARG A 131 -26.60 -7.66 14.08
N GLY A 132 -25.37 -7.68 13.59
CA GLY A 132 -24.48 -8.84 13.61
C GLY A 132 -24.00 -9.23 15.01
N PRO A 133 -23.35 -10.40 15.15
CA PRO A 133 -22.81 -10.85 16.42
C PRO A 133 -21.68 -9.92 16.91
N ARG A 134 -21.82 -9.42 18.14
CA ARG A 134 -20.82 -8.56 18.81
C ARG A 134 -19.86 -9.38 19.66
N SER A 135 -18.66 -8.87 19.90
CA SER A 135 -17.75 -9.43 20.88
C SER A 135 -18.32 -9.34 22.30
N LYS A 136 -18.07 -10.37 23.11
CA LYS A 136 -18.30 -10.32 24.57
C LYS A 136 -17.13 -9.69 25.34
N TYR A 137 -16.05 -9.33 24.66
CA TYR A 137 -14.78 -8.91 25.27
C TYR A 137 -14.34 -7.49 24.90
N VAL A 138 -14.94 -6.92 23.86
CA VAL A 138 -14.63 -5.58 23.33
C VAL A 138 -15.88 -4.73 23.44
N GLU A 139 -15.73 -3.50 23.90
CA GLU A 139 -16.82 -2.53 24.00
C GLU A 139 -16.57 -1.38 23.02
N PRO A 140 -17.50 -1.08 22.09
CA PRO A 140 -17.38 0.01 21.14
C PRO A 140 -17.75 1.35 21.79
N VAL A 141 -16.89 2.37 21.69
CA VAL A 141 -17.15 3.73 22.17
C VAL A 141 -17.01 4.72 21.02
N GLN A 142 -18.06 5.49 20.74
CA GLN A 142 -18.09 6.46 19.63
C GLN A 142 -17.73 7.86 20.11
N PHE A 143 -16.92 8.57 19.33
CA PHE A 143 -16.47 9.95 19.57
C PHE A 143 -16.02 10.59 18.24
N GLU A 144 -15.39 11.75 18.29
CA GLU A 144 -14.87 12.46 17.12
C GLU A 144 -13.38 12.77 17.27
N LEU A 145 -12.64 12.71 16.17
CA LEU A 145 -11.25 13.13 16.04
C LEU A 145 -11.16 14.16 14.91
N GLY A 146 -10.85 15.42 15.26
CA GLY A 146 -10.81 16.53 14.29
C GLY A 146 -12.17 16.80 13.61
N GLY A 147 -13.28 16.43 14.25
CA GLY A 147 -14.64 16.49 13.67
C GLY A 147 -15.02 15.29 12.81
N VAL A 148 -14.12 14.31 12.62
CA VAL A 148 -14.41 13.05 11.93
C VAL A 148 -14.90 12.03 12.95
N ARG A 149 -16.05 11.41 12.67
CA ARG A 149 -16.64 10.39 13.55
C ARG A 149 -15.79 9.11 13.57
N VAL A 150 -15.55 8.60 14.77
CA VAL A 150 -14.81 7.36 15.00
C VAL A 150 -15.49 6.46 16.02
N GLU A 151 -15.12 5.18 16.03
CA GLU A 151 -15.47 4.22 17.08
C GLU A 151 -14.20 3.53 17.56
N SER A 152 -13.89 3.61 18.87
CA SER A 152 -12.83 2.81 19.47
C SER A 152 -13.34 1.45 19.93
N MET A 153 -12.48 0.45 19.82
CA MET A 153 -12.67 -0.92 20.23
C MET A 153 -11.45 -1.31 21.07
N THR A 154 -11.69 -1.48 22.37
CA THR A 154 -10.67 -1.87 23.35
C THR A 154 -11.15 -3.09 24.12
N HIS A 155 -10.24 -3.95 24.60
CA HIS A 155 -10.61 -5.03 25.51
C HIS A 155 -11.23 -4.44 26.79
N ARG A 156 -12.27 -5.08 27.32
CA ARG A 156 -13.02 -4.67 28.54
C ARG A 156 -12.22 -4.60 29.85
N TYR A 157 -10.92 -4.87 29.80
CA TYR A 157 -10.00 -4.80 30.94
C TYR A 157 -8.91 -3.73 30.70
N GLY A 158 -9.13 -2.84 29.72
CA GLY A 158 -8.12 -1.94 29.20
C GLY A 158 -7.30 -2.57 28.07
N PRO A 159 -6.48 -1.78 27.36
CA PRO A 159 -5.48 -2.30 26.43
C PRO A 159 -4.37 -3.01 27.21
N SER A 160 -3.70 -3.97 26.57
CA SER A 160 -2.50 -4.67 27.07
C SER A 160 -1.26 -4.41 26.19
N SER A 161 -1.35 -3.38 25.36
CA SER A 161 -0.30 -2.82 24.49
C SER A 161 -0.41 -1.30 24.55
N ASP A 162 0.70 -0.59 24.43
CA ASP A 162 0.72 0.88 24.39
C ASP A 162 0.30 1.42 23.01
N MET A 163 0.22 0.53 22.01
CA MET A 163 -0.14 0.83 20.63
C MET A 163 -1.61 1.25 20.49
N THR A 164 -1.85 2.15 19.53
CA THR A 164 -3.20 2.41 19.00
C THR A 164 -3.21 2.12 17.50
N ILE A 165 -4.21 1.38 17.02
CA ILE A 165 -4.40 1.06 15.60
C ILE A 165 -5.53 1.93 15.04
N LEU A 166 -5.23 2.87 14.14
CA LEU A 166 -6.23 3.59 13.35
C LEU A 166 -6.67 2.70 12.17
N TYR A 167 -7.93 2.28 12.13
CA TYR A 167 -8.47 1.40 11.09
C TYR A 167 -9.36 2.14 10.09
N LEU A 168 -9.09 1.94 8.81
CA LEU A 168 -9.82 2.51 7.68
C LEU A 168 -10.48 1.37 6.92
N HIS A 169 -11.80 1.41 6.81
CA HIS A 169 -12.58 0.31 6.23
C HIS A 169 -12.51 0.27 4.70
N GLY A 170 -12.72 -0.90 4.10
CA GLY A 170 -12.91 -1.05 2.66
C GLY A 170 -14.31 -0.68 2.19
N GLY A 171 -14.66 -1.06 0.96
CA GLY A 171 -15.97 -0.77 0.35
C GLY A 171 -15.96 0.25 -0.79
N ALA A 172 -14.80 0.43 -1.44
CA ALA A 172 -14.66 1.20 -2.69
C ALA A 172 -15.13 2.67 -2.62
N PHE A 173 -15.09 3.28 -1.44
CA PHE A 173 -15.54 4.65 -1.16
C PHE A 173 -17.03 4.91 -1.37
N PHE A 174 -17.89 3.89 -1.45
CA PHE A 174 -19.35 4.06 -1.65
C PHE A 174 -20.22 3.03 -0.91
N SER A 175 -19.61 2.19 -0.06
CA SER A 175 -20.27 1.10 0.65
C SER A 175 -19.47 0.74 1.89
N CYS A 176 -20.08 -0.01 2.80
CA CYS A 176 -19.49 -0.32 4.11
C CYS A 176 -19.27 0.93 4.99
N GLY A 177 -18.64 0.72 6.15
CA GLY A 177 -18.57 1.65 7.26
C GLY A 177 -18.03 0.94 8.52
N ILE A 178 -18.15 1.60 9.67
CA ILE A 178 -17.73 1.03 10.96
C ILE A 178 -18.49 -0.26 11.28
N GLU A 179 -19.80 -0.34 11.04
CA GLU A 179 -20.63 -1.48 11.48
C GLU A 179 -20.26 -2.78 10.75
N THR A 180 -19.93 -2.70 9.46
CA THR A 180 -19.44 -3.82 8.63
C THR A 180 -18.06 -4.29 9.04
N HIS A 181 -17.18 -3.39 9.47
CA HIS A 181 -15.78 -3.70 9.79
C HIS A 181 -15.52 -3.89 11.29
N ARG A 182 -16.50 -3.62 12.17
CA ARG A 182 -16.38 -3.83 13.61
C ARG A 182 -15.80 -5.20 13.97
N ARG A 183 -16.17 -6.27 13.26
CA ARG A 183 -15.67 -7.62 13.60
C ARG A 183 -14.18 -7.82 13.30
N VAL A 184 -13.62 -7.16 12.29
CA VAL A 184 -12.16 -7.19 12.06
C VAL A 184 -11.43 -6.30 13.07
N CYS A 185 -11.96 -5.12 13.38
CA CYS A 185 -11.42 -4.23 14.42
C CYS A 185 -11.45 -4.88 15.82
N GLU A 186 -12.55 -5.52 16.21
CA GLU A 186 -12.65 -6.35 17.43
C GLU A 186 -11.58 -7.44 17.47
N ARG A 187 -11.29 -8.11 16.34
CA ARG A 187 -10.29 -9.17 16.27
C ARG A 187 -8.87 -8.63 16.36
N LEU A 188 -8.57 -7.51 15.70
CA LEU A 188 -7.28 -6.82 15.84
C LEU A 188 -7.04 -6.37 17.29
N ALA A 189 -8.04 -5.77 17.95
CA ALA A 189 -7.94 -5.38 19.36
C ALA A 189 -7.65 -6.58 20.29
N LEU A 190 -8.25 -7.74 20.00
CA LEU A 190 -8.02 -8.96 20.78
C LEU A 190 -6.66 -9.62 20.52
N TYR A 191 -6.12 -9.57 19.30
CA TYR A 191 -4.83 -10.20 18.95
C TYR A 191 -3.62 -9.31 19.25
N SER A 192 -3.74 -8.00 19.02
CA SER A 192 -2.66 -7.05 19.36
C SER A 192 -2.65 -6.67 20.83
N GLY A 193 -3.82 -6.69 21.50
CA GLY A 193 -4.00 -6.06 22.81
C GLY A 193 -4.13 -4.54 22.77
N ALA A 194 -4.04 -3.92 21.59
CA ALA A 194 -4.14 -2.48 21.39
C ALA A 194 -5.58 -1.97 21.44
N GLN A 195 -5.74 -0.65 21.59
CA GLN A 195 -6.95 0.03 21.17
C GLN A 195 -7.01 0.08 19.64
N VAL A 196 -8.16 -0.22 19.04
CA VAL A 196 -8.42 -0.01 17.61
C VAL A 196 -9.44 1.10 17.43
N VAL A 197 -9.12 2.16 16.68
CA VAL A 197 -10.01 3.28 16.38
C VAL A 197 -10.42 3.21 14.91
N SER A 198 -11.67 2.86 14.63
CA SER A 198 -12.21 2.79 13.26
C SER A 198 -12.81 4.14 12.84
N VAL A 199 -12.51 4.60 11.62
CA VAL A 199 -12.97 5.90 11.10
C VAL A 199 -14.21 5.75 10.21
N ASP A 200 -15.24 6.57 10.42
CA ASP A 200 -16.44 6.69 9.57
C ASP A 200 -16.25 7.84 8.56
N TYR A 201 -15.23 7.71 7.71
CA TYR A 201 -14.82 8.74 6.76
C TYR A 201 -15.89 8.96 5.67
N VAL A 202 -15.93 10.17 5.10
CA VAL A 202 -16.91 10.53 4.06
C VAL A 202 -16.75 9.69 2.79
N GLN A 203 -17.89 9.32 2.21
CA GLN A 203 -17.98 8.42 1.06
C GLN A 203 -18.94 8.99 0.03
N LEU A 204 -18.89 8.45 -1.19
CA LEU A 204 -19.87 8.76 -2.23
C LEU A 204 -21.28 8.25 -1.85
N PRO A 205 -22.33 8.96 -2.29
CA PRO A 205 -22.29 10.19 -3.09
C PRO A 205 -22.17 11.47 -2.25
N GLU A 206 -22.01 11.37 -0.93
CA GLU A 206 -21.95 12.52 -0.02
C GLU A 206 -20.63 13.31 -0.12
N GLY A 207 -19.53 12.67 -0.51
CA GLY A 207 -18.23 13.30 -0.79
C GLY A 207 -17.40 12.50 -1.81
N THR A 208 -16.25 13.05 -2.20
CA THR A 208 -15.29 12.46 -3.15
C THR A 208 -14.17 11.70 -2.43
N VAL A 209 -13.29 11.01 -3.19
CA VAL A 209 -12.11 10.35 -2.59
C VAL A 209 -11.09 11.36 -2.04
N ALA A 210 -11.05 12.58 -2.55
CA ALA A 210 -10.23 13.64 -1.95
C ALA A 210 -10.74 13.99 -0.53
N ASP A 211 -12.06 14.02 -0.34
CA ASP A 211 -12.67 14.27 0.97
C ASP A 211 -12.45 13.07 1.91
N SER A 212 -12.54 11.83 1.41
CA SER A 212 -12.16 10.62 2.17
C SER A 212 -10.70 10.65 2.65
N VAL A 213 -9.78 11.15 1.80
CA VAL A 213 -8.36 11.34 2.15
C VAL A 213 -8.20 12.42 3.21
N GLN A 214 -8.94 13.53 3.11
CA GLN A 214 -8.89 14.61 4.08
C GLN A 214 -9.42 14.16 5.45
N ASP A 215 -10.55 13.45 5.51
CA ASP A 215 -11.07 12.88 6.76
C ASP A 215 -10.07 11.90 7.39
N ALA A 216 -9.45 11.03 6.59
CA ALA A 216 -8.50 10.04 7.08
C ALA A 216 -7.25 10.69 7.71
N ILE A 217 -6.67 11.72 7.07
CA ILE A 217 -5.51 12.44 7.62
C ILE A 217 -5.89 13.37 8.78
N THR A 218 -7.07 14.01 8.75
CA THR A 218 -7.58 14.81 9.88
C THR A 218 -7.79 13.94 11.12
N ALA A 219 -8.38 12.75 10.97
CA ALA A 219 -8.57 11.81 12.08
C ALA A 219 -7.24 11.29 12.63
N TYR A 220 -6.24 11.08 11.77
CA TYR A 220 -4.89 10.67 12.17
C TYR A 220 -4.14 11.78 12.93
N GLU A 221 -4.16 13.01 12.40
CA GLU A 221 -3.55 14.19 13.01
C GLU A 221 -4.13 14.45 14.40
N ALA A 222 -5.45 14.42 14.54
CA ALA A 222 -6.13 14.53 15.84
C ALA A 222 -5.93 13.31 16.75
N LEU A 223 -5.67 12.11 16.21
CA LEU A 223 -5.33 10.94 17.04
C LEU A 223 -3.97 11.13 17.71
N LEU A 224 -2.96 11.62 16.98
CA LEU A 224 -1.60 11.86 17.50
C LEU A 224 -1.60 12.79 18.73
N ASP A 225 -2.49 13.80 18.75
CA ASP A 225 -2.64 14.73 19.87
C ASP A 225 -3.35 14.13 21.10
N THR A 226 -4.03 12.98 20.96
CA THR A 226 -4.86 12.38 22.02
C THR A 226 -4.30 11.09 22.62
N VAL A 227 -3.42 10.38 21.91
CA VAL A 227 -2.79 9.15 22.41
C VAL A 227 -1.57 9.45 23.31
N ALA A 228 -1.30 8.56 24.26
CA ALA A 228 -0.10 8.65 25.11
C ALA A 228 1.22 8.40 24.35
N HIS A 229 1.16 7.64 23.24
CA HIS A 229 2.29 7.18 22.46
C HIS A 229 2.06 7.44 20.95
N PRO A 230 2.23 8.69 20.46
CA PRO A 230 2.06 9.02 19.05
C PRO A 230 3.05 8.27 18.15
N ASP A 231 4.22 7.89 18.68
CA ASP A 231 5.23 7.03 18.07
C ASP A 231 4.84 5.54 17.99
N LYS A 232 3.74 5.15 18.65
CA LYS A 232 3.14 3.79 18.60
C LYS A 232 1.77 3.76 17.91
N VAL A 233 1.47 4.72 17.03
CA VAL A 233 0.24 4.67 16.21
C VAL A 233 0.49 3.86 14.94
N VAL A 234 -0.22 2.74 14.81
CA VAL A 234 -0.24 1.90 13.60
C VAL A 234 -1.47 2.27 12.77
N VAL A 235 -1.35 2.28 11.45
CA VAL A 235 -2.48 2.54 10.54
C VAL A 235 -2.81 1.28 9.76
N ALA A 236 -4.08 0.88 9.77
CA ALA A 236 -4.56 -0.34 9.17
C ALA A 236 -5.71 -0.06 8.19
N GLY A 237 -5.88 -0.90 7.18
CA GLY A 237 -7.05 -0.82 6.32
C GLY A 237 -7.09 -1.85 5.19
N ASP A 238 -8.30 -2.15 4.72
CA ASP A 238 -8.52 -3.08 3.63
C ASP A 238 -9.00 -2.37 2.36
N SER A 239 -8.59 -2.85 1.18
CA SER A 239 -9.06 -2.33 -0.10
C SER A 239 -8.98 -0.79 -0.22
N ALA A 240 -10.12 -0.08 -0.23
CA ALA A 240 -10.18 1.39 -0.24
C ALA A 240 -9.66 2.02 1.07
N GLY A 241 -9.86 1.38 2.22
CA GLY A 241 -9.18 1.75 3.46
C GLY A 241 -7.67 1.57 3.35
N GLY A 242 -7.22 0.51 2.67
CA GLY A 242 -5.80 0.29 2.35
C GLY A 242 -5.20 1.37 1.44
N TYR A 243 -5.98 1.98 0.53
CA TYR A 243 -5.57 3.20 -0.18
C TYR A 243 -5.29 4.33 0.81
N LEU A 244 -6.25 4.58 1.72
CA LEU A 244 -6.16 5.65 2.71
C LEU A 244 -5.01 5.41 3.71
N THR A 245 -4.71 4.16 4.09
CA THR A 245 -3.55 3.81 4.91
C THR A 245 -2.24 4.31 4.30
N MET A 246 -2.04 4.05 3.00
CA MET A 246 -0.84 4.51 2.29
C MET A 246 -0.85 6.03 2.04
N LYS A 247 -2.03 6.65 1.90
CA LYS A 247 -2.17 8.11 1.86
C LYS A 247 -1.81 8.77 3.18
N ILE A 248 -2.18 8.20 4.34
CA ILE A 248 -1.74 8.71 5.64
C ILE A 248 -0.21 8.63 5.76
N ALA A 249 0.39 7.51 5.38
CA ALA A 249 1.86 7.37 5.41
C ALA A 249 2.56 8.47 4.60
N GLU A 250 2.14 8.69 3.35
CA GLU A 250 2.65 9.77 2.51
C GLU A 250 2.41 11.16 3.14
N LEU A 251 1.18 11.45 3.57
CA LEU A 251 0.80 12.78 4.03
C LEU A 251 1.39 13.13 5.39
N ALA A 252 1.59 12.15 6.28
CA ALA A 252 2.29 12.35 7.55
C ALA A 252 3.71 12.88 7.30
N THR A 253 4.48 12.22 6.42
CA THR A 253 5.82 12.69 6.03
C THR A 253 5.79 14.04 5.31
N ARG A 254 4.81 14.28 4.42
CA ARG A 254 4.70 15.57 3.69
C ARG A 254 4.28 16.74 4.58
N ARG A 255 3.50 16.49 5.65
CA ARG A 255 3.06 17.49 6.64
C ARG A 255 4.01 17.63 7.83
N GLY A 256 4.98 16.73 8.00
CA GLY A 256 5.91 16.73 9.14
C GLY A 256 5.31 16.19 10.43
N LEU A 257 4.25 15.38 10.33
CA LEU A 257 3.67 14.65 11.45
C LEU A 257 4.57 13.46 11.83
N THR A 258 4.38 12.93 13.04
CA THR A 258 4.91 11.60 13.40
C THR A 258 4.42 10.59 12.35
N PRO A 259 5.29 9.80 11.71
CA PRO A 259 4.88 8.78 10.76
C PRO A 259 4.25 7.59 11.51
N PRO A 260 3.37 6.80 10.88
CA PRO A 260 2.85 5.57 11.47
C PRO A 260 3.99 4.60 11.87
N ALA A 261 3.86 3.96 13.03
CA ALA A 261 4.80 2.94 13.50
C ALA A 261 4.79 1.70 12.61
N ALA A 262 3.65 1.39 12.00
CA ALA A 262 3.48 0.38 10.96
C ALA A 262 2.24 0.65 10.10
N LEU A 263 2.20 0.00 8.93
CA LEU A 263 1.07 -0.01 7.99
C LEU A 263 0.56 -1.44 7.83
N LEU A 264 -0.72 -1.71 8.13
CA LEU A 264 -1.32 -3.04 7.98
C LEU A 264 -2.38 -3.03 6.87
N THR A 265 -2.08 -3.65 5.72
CA THR A 265 -2.95 -3.53 4.55
C THR A 265 -3.48 -4.88 4.06
N PHE A 266 -4.80 -4.93 3.81
CA PHE A 266 -5.50 -6.15 3.38
C PHE A 266 -6.11 -5.97 1.98
N SER A 267 -5.48 -6.58 0.97
CA SER A 267 -5.78 -6.38 -0.45
C SER A 267 -5.90 -4.89 -0.82
N PRO A 268 -4.90 -4.03 -0.52
CA PRO A 268 -5.05 -2.58 -0.69
C PRO A 268 -5.25 -2.17 -2.15
N MET A 269 -6.10 -1.17 -2.36
CA MET A 269 -6.29 -0.53 -3.66
C MET A 269 -5.23 0.55 -3.82
N LEU A 270 -4.17 0.30 -4.60
CA LEU A 270 -3.02 1.21 -4.68
C LEU A 270 -3.06 2.16 -5.89
N SER A 271 -4.15 2.12 -6.65
CA SER A 271 -4.48 3.09 -7.67
C SER A 271 -5.99 3.22 -7.89
N LEU A 272 -6.43 4.44 -8.24
CA LEU A 272 -7.80 4.74 -8.67
C LEU A 272 -8.01 4.57 -10.19
N ASP A 273 -6.97 4.14 -10.92
CA ASP A 273 -6.94 4.09 -12.39
C ASP A 273 -6.37 2.74 -12.88
N PHE A 274 -7.13 1.65 -12.72
CA PHE A 274 -6.62 0.27 -12.90
C PHE A 274 -6.11 -0.11 -14.30
N ASP A 275 -6.45 0.67 -15.32
CA ASP A 275 -6.08 0.43 -16.72
C ASP A 275 -4.91 1.31 -17.21
N ARG A 276 -4.31 2.12 -16.33
CA ARG A 276 -3.12 2.91 -16.64
C ARG A 276 -1.89 2.06 -16.96
N GLU A 277 -1.42 2.17 -18.20
CA GLU A 277 -0.18 1.54 -18.67
C GLU A 277 1.09 2.22 -18.12
N ASP A 278 1.02 3.51 -17.78
CA ASP A 278 2.16 4.31 -17.28
C ASP A 278 2.62 3.94 -15.85
N LYS A 279 1.90 3.05 -15.17
CA LYS A 279 2.33 2.43 -13.90
C LYS A 279 3.59 1.56 -14.04
N GLY A 280 3.87 1.04 -15.23
CA GLY A 280 4.96 0.08 -15.45
C GLY A 280 4.75 -1.32 -14.84
N ILE A 281 3.56 -1.62 -14.32
CA ILE A 281 3.23 -2.89 -13.65
C ILE A 281 2.66 -3.89 -14.65
N ALA A 282 3.47 -4.87 -15.06
CA ALA A 282 3.03 -5.97 -15.91
C ALA A 282 2.31 -7.07 -15.09
N ARG A 283 1.15 -7.53 -15.56
CA ARG A 283 0.36 -8.58 -14.88
C ARG A 283 0.94 -9.97 -15.17
N VAL A 284 1.36 -10.70 -14.13
CA VAL A 284 2.03 -12.02 -14.25
C VAL A 284 1.04 -13.21 -14.25
N THR A 285 -0.22 -12.96 -13.88
CA THR A 285 -1.32 -13.95 -13.91
C THR A 285 -2.59 -13.35 -14.54
N ARG A 286 -3.49 -14.24 -15.00
CA ARG A 286 -4.80 -13.83 -15.56
C ARG A 286 -5.78 -13.59 -14.41
N ILE A 287 -6.24 -12.34 -14.26
CA ILE A 287 -7.20 -11.92 -13.23
C ILE A 287 -8.43 -12.84 -13.23
N ARG A 288 -8.75 -13.40 -12.05
CA ARG A 288 -9.89 -14.31 -11.80
C ARG A 288 -10.71 -13.88 -10.58
N ASP A 289 -10.67 -12.57 -10.32
CA ASP A 289 -11.25 -11.90 -9.17
C ASP A 289 -12.72 -12.30 -8.94
N ALA A 290 -13.06 -12.59 -7.69
CA ALA A 290 -14.39 -13.05 -7.28
C ALA A 290 -15.37 -11.90 -6.96
N TYR A 291 -14.89 -10.67 -6.91
CA TYR A 291 -15.62 -9.47 -6.48
C TYR A 291 -15.58 -8.35 -7.54
N LEU A 292 -14.39 -7.93 -7.98
CA LEU A 292 -14.18 -6.69 -8.74
C LEU A 292 -14.24 -6.90 -10.26
N PRO A 293 -15.22 -6.33 -10.99
CA PRO A 293 -15.27 -6.40 -12.44
C PRO A 293 -14.60 -5.18 -13.12
N MET A 294 -13.49 -5.42 -13.83
CA MET A 294 -12.76 -4.43 -14.66
C MET A 294 -13.69 -3.47 -15.44
N LYS A 295 -14.77 -4.00 -16.04
CA LYS A 295 -15.68 -3.27 -16.95
C LYS A 295 -16.42 -2.06 -16.35
N ARG A 296 -16.33 -1.81 -15.03
CA ARG A 296 -17.02 -0.69 -14.37
C ARG A 296 -16.08 0.30 -13.66
N VAL A 297 -14.77 0.09 -13.77
CA VAL A 297 -13.72 0.96 -13.21
C VAL A 297 -13.84 2.40 -13.69
N GLY A 298 -13.99 2.63 -15.01
CA GLY A 298 -14.06 3.99 -15.57
C GLY A 298 -15.19 4.84 -14.98
N VAL A 299 -16.39 4.28 -14.87
CA VAL A 299 -17.56 4.96 -14.28
C VAL A 299 -17.39 5.20 -12.78
N ALA A 300 -16.73 4.27 -12.06
CA ALA A 300 -16.39 4.49 -10.65
C ALA A 300 -15.35 5.62 -10.50
N ARG A 301 -14.35 5.68 -11.38
CA ARG A 301 -13.28 6.70 -11.37
C ARG A 301 -13.81 8.12 -11.57
N GLU A 302 -14.68 8.34 -12.56
CA GLU A 302 -15.31 9.66 -12.80
C GLU A 302 -16.08 10.18 -11.58
N ARG A 303 -16.60 9.25 -10.77
CA ARG A 303 -17.30 9.56 -9.52
C ARG A 303 -16.34 9.72 -8.34
N TRP A 304 -15.28 8.90 -8.25
CA TRP A 304 -14.26 8.97 -7.20
C TRP A 304 -13.49 10.29 -7.20
N VAL A 305 -13.10 10.74 -8.39
CA VAL A 305 -12.33 11.97 -8.60
C VAL A 305 -13.01 12.76 -9.74
N PRO A 306 -14.12 13.46 -9.44
CA PRO A 306 -14.78 14.31 -10.43
C PRO A 306 -13.90 15.49 -10.82
N GLU A 307 -14.23 16.15 -11.93
CA GLU A 307 -13.48 17.32 -12.40
C GLU A 307 -13.38 18.40 -11.32
N GLY A 308 -12.15 18.89 -11.08
CA GLY A 308 -11.84 19.84 -10.00
C GLY A 308 -11.55 19.21 -8.63
N SER A 309 -11.85 17.93 -8.40
CA SER A 309 -11.42 17.22 -7.18
C SER A 309 -9.90 17.00 -7.21
N ALA A 310 -9.21 17.43 -6.16
CA ALA A 310 -7.76 17.34 -6.03
C ALA A 310 -7.40 16.52 -4.79
N ILE A 311 -6.90 15.29 -5.00
CA ILE A 311 -6.34 14.48 -3.93
C ILE A 311 -4.98 15.08 -3.52
N GLU A 312 -4.79 15.36 -2.24
CA GLU A 312 -3.51 15.89 -1.75
C GLU A 312 -2.38 14.87 -1.97
N GLY A 313 -1.27 15.31 -2.57
CA GLY A 313 -0.12 14.44 -2.86
C GLY A 313 -0.34 13.58 -4.11
N TYR A 314 0.15 12.33 -4.11
CA TYR A 314 -0.02 11.44 -5.25
C TYR A 314 -1.42 10.78 -5.27
N ALA A 315 -2.11 10.85 -6.42
CA ALA A 315 -3.41 10.20 -6.60
C ALA A 315 -3.35 8.66 -6.66
N SER A 316 -2.16 8.07 -6.80
CA SER A 316 -1.92 6.62 -6.64
C SER A 316 -0.71 6.44 -5.72
N PRO A 317 -0.86 5.81 -4.53
CA PRO A 317 0.22 5.59 -3.57
C PRO A 317 1.47 4.91 -4.14
N LEU A 318 1.37 4.15 -5.24
CA LEU A 318 2.52 3.59 -5.96
C LEU A 318 3.60 4.64 -6.33
N PHE A 319 3.23 5.90 -6.51
CA PHE A 319 4.18 6.99 -6.81
C PHE A 319 4.69 7.71 -5.55
N ALA A 320 4.13 7.39 -4.38
CA ALA A 320 4.43 8.00 -3.08
C ALA A 320 5.51 7.25 -2.28
N THR A 321 6.10 6.18 -2.81
CA THR A 321 7.06 5.32 -2.09
C THR A 321 8.30 6.05 -1.56
N GLY A 322 8.65 7.22 -2.12
CA GLY A 322 9.69 8.11 -1.57
C GLY A 322 9.30 8.89 -0.30
N TYR A 323 8.05 8.78 0.14
CA TYR A 323 7.48 9.44 1.34
C TYR A 323 7.01 8.42 2.39
N ILE A 324 7.26 7.13 2.20
CA ILE A 324 6.81 6.07 3.10
C ILE A 324 8.03 5.39 3.71
N SER A 325 8.25 5.61 5.01
CA SER A 325 9.33 4.98 5.79
C SER A 325 8.82 4.00 6.85
N SER A 326 7.51 3.93 7.07
CA SER A 326 6.87 3.02 8.02
C SER A 326 6.97 1.56 7.56
N PRO A 327 7.33 0.61 8.44
CA PRO A 327 7.22 -0.83 8.19
C PRO A 327 5.84 -1.21 7.65
N ALA A 328 5.78 -2.05 6.61
CA ALA A 328 4.56 -2.33 5.87
C ALA A 328 4.23 -3.82 5.77
N PHE A 329 3.03 -4.18 6.24
CA PHE A 329 2.45 -5.50 6.14
C PHE A 329 1.40 -5.54 5.03
N PHE A 330 1.56 -6.47 4.08
CA PHE A 330 0.67 -6.65 2.94
C PHE A 330 0.04 -8.04 2.92
N VAL A 331 -1.27 -8.11 2.75
CA VAL A 331 -2.00 -9.34 2.41
C VAL A 331 -2.63 -9.18 1.03
N ALA A 332 -2.51 -10.20 0.17
CA ALA A 332 -3.23 -10.26 -1.10
C ALA A 332 -3.65 -11.69 -1.43
N ALA A 333 -4.78 -11.88 -2.12
CA ALA A 333 -5.22 -13.17 -2.63
C ALA A 333 -4.65 -13.47 -4.02
N GLU A 334 -4.40 -14.75 -4.34
CA GLU A 334 -3.77 -15.17 -5.60
C GLU A 334 -4.49 -14.70 -6.88
N ASP A 335 -5.82 -14.76 -6.85
CA ASP A 335 -6.72 -14.52 -8.00
C ASP A 335 -7.21 -13.05 -8.08
N GLU A 336 -6.89 -12.18 -7.11
CA GLU A 336 -7.43 -10.81 -7.02
C GLU A 336 -6.80 -9.86 -8.06
N MET A 337 -7.56 -8.82 -8.41
CA MET A 337 -7.17 -7.81 -9.39
C MET A 337 -6.03 -6.90 -8.90
N LEU A 338 -5.95 -6.66 -7.59
CA LEU A 338 -5.07 -5.67 -6.96
C LEU A 338 -3.67 -6.19 -6.67
N ARG A 339 -3.52 -7.51 -6.51
CA ARG A 339 -2.26 -8.18 -6.16
C ARG A 339 -1.02 -7.68 -6.93
N PRO A 340 -1.05 -7.46 -8.26
CA PRO A 340 0.12 -6.95 -8.98
C PRO A 340 0.58 -5.56 -8.49
N GLU A 341 -0.34 -4.72 -8.03
CA GLU A 341 -0.01 -3.43 -7.41
C GLU A 341 0.57 -3.62 -6.00
N VAL A 342 0.08 -4.61 -5.25
CA VAL A 342 0.61 -4.99 -3.93
C VAL A 342 2.04 -5.49 -4.03
N GLU A 343 2.33 -6.44 -4.94
CA GLU A 343 3.69 -6.95 -5.16
C GLU A 343 4.65 -5.87 -5.68
N ALA A 344 4.17 -4.93 -6.52
CA ALA A 344 4.97 -3.81 -6.99
C ALA A 344 5.30 -2.80 -5.87
N MET A 345 4.33 -2.50 -5.00
CA MET A 345 4.53 -1.66 -3.83
C MET A 345 5.52 -2.28 -2.84
N ALA A 346 5.34 -3.56 -2.52
CA ALA A 346 6.23 -4.30 -1.63
C ALA A 346 7.68 -4.28 -2.14
N LEU A 347 7.89 -4.52 -3.44
CA LEU A 347 9.20 -4.42 -4.09
C LEU A 347 9.78 -2.99 -3.97
N GLN A 348 9.01 -1.95 -4.31
CA GLN A 348 9.52 -0.57 -4.27
C GLN A 348 9.85 -0.05 -2.86
N LEU A 349 9.16 -0.53 -1.83
CA LEU A 349 9.45 -0.21 -0.43
C LEU A 349 10.69 -0.99 0.06
N SER A 350 10.80 -2.28 -0.28
CA SER A 350 11.98 -3.11 0.00
C SER A 350 13.25 -2.58 -0.68
N GLU A 351 13.16 -2.08 -1.93
CA GLU A 351 14.24 -1.35 -2.64
C GLU A 351 14.66 -0.02 -1.96
N ARG A 352 13.94 0.43 -0.93
CA ARG A 352 14.22 1.63 -0.13
C ARG A 352 14.59 1.30 1.32
N ASP A 353 14.95 0.04 1.60
CA ASP A 353 15.30 -0.48 2.93
C ASP A 353 14.17 -0.34 3.98
N VAL A 354 12.90 -0.25 3.53
CA VAL A 354 11.73 -0.33 4.42
C VAL A 354 11.47 -1.80 4.78
N ASP A 355 11.16 -2.09 6.04
CA ASP A 355 10.75 -3.44 6.46
C ASP A 355 9.37 -3.79 5.87
N VAL A 356 9.30 -4.89 5.12
CA VAL A 356 8.12 -5.29 4.34
C VAL A 356 7.84 -6.78 4.49
N GLU A 357 6.70 -7.10 5.12
CA GLU A 357 6.20 -8.48 5.20
C GLU A 357 4.98 -8.63 4.29
N THR A 358 5.05 -9.54 3.31
CA THR A 358 3.98 -9.75 2.33
C THR A 358 3.49 -11.18 2.37
N HIS A 359 2.17 -11.39 2.49
CA HIS A 359 1.53 -12.70 2.46
C HIS A 359 0.59 -12.86 1.27
N LEU A 360 0.85 -13.86 0.44
CA LEU A 360 0.04 -14.19 -0.73
C LEU A 360 -0.79 -15.44 -0.48
N TRP A 361 -2.11 -15.32 -0.55
CA TRP A 361 -3.04 -16.38 -0.12
C TRP A 361 -3.77 -17.03 -1.29
N ARG A 362 -3.57 -18.34 -1.47
CA ARG A 362 -4.25 -19.13 -2.49
C ARG A 362 -5.72 -19.32 -2.17
N GLY A 363 -6.56 -19.22 -3.20
CA GLY A 363 -7.98 -19.60 -3.16
C GLY A 363 -8.90 -18.68 -2.36
N GLN A 364 -8.37 -17.62 -1.73
CA GLN A 364 -9.15 -16.65 -0.97
C GLN A 364 -9.88 -15.65 -1.88
N VAL A 365 -10.75 -14.86 -1.26
CA VAL A 365 -11.41 -13.72 -1.90
C VAL A 365 -10.68 -12.41 -1.60
N HIS A 366 -10.95 -11.38 -2.40
CA HIS A 366 -10.54 -10.01 -2.14
C HIS A 366 -10.90 -9.57 -0.71
N ALA A 367 -9.94 -8.95 0.00
CA ALA A 367 -10.09 -8.49 1.38
C ALA A 367 -10.60 -9.56 2.38
N PHE A 368 -10.28 -10.84 2.17
CA PHE A 368 -10.75 -11.92 3.04
C PHE A 368 -10.48 -11.73 4.56
N PRO A 369 -9.45 -11.03 5.07
CA PRO A 369 -9.26 -10.84 6.51
C PRO A 369 -10.46 -10.16 7.20
N VAL A 370 -11.21 -9.30 6.49
CA VAL A 370 -12.44 -8.65 6.98
C VAL A 370 -13.53 -9.67 7.34
N LEU A 371 -13.53 -10.85 6.71
CA LEU A 371 -14.46 -11.94 7.02
C LEU A 371 -14.21 -12.59 8.40
N ALA A 372 -13.10 -12.23 9.06
CA ALA A 372 -12.76 -12.54 10.44
C ALA A 372 -13.10 -13.99 10.87
N ASP A 373 -14.23 -14.20 11.54
CA ASP A 373 -14.59 -15.51 12.11
C ASP A 373 -15.20 -16.53 11.15
N ALA A 374 -15.71 -16.09 9.99
CA ALA A 374 -16.24 -17.00 8.98
C ALA A 374 -15.17 -17.99 8.50
N MET A 375 -13.91 -17.57 8.52
CA MET A 375 -12.79 -18.12 7.78
C MET A 375 -11.57 -18.33 8.69
N PRO A 376 -10.97 -19.53 8.76
CA PRO A 376 -9.76 -19.71 9.56
C PRO A 376 -8.58 -18.90 9.02
N GLU A 377 -8.43 -18.79 7.69
CA GLU A 377 -7.39 -17.98 7.06
C GLU A 377 -7.49 -16.50 7.45
N SER A 378 -8.70 -15.95 7.56
CA SER A 378 -8.91 -14.56 8.00
C SER A 378 -8.43 -14.32 9.42
N ARG A 379 -8.69 -15.25 10.35
CA ARG A 379 -8.13 -15.16 11.72
C ARG A 379 -6.60 -15.20 11.70
N GLU A 380 -6.01 -16.04 10.86
CA GLU A 380 -4.55 -16.17 10.80
C GLU A 380 -3.88 -14.93 10.22
N ALA A 381 -4.40 -14.38 9.13
CA ALA A 381 -3.92 -13.12 8.56
C ALA A 381 -4.01 -11.94 9.55
N LEU A 382 -5.04 -11.91 10.41
CA LEU A 382 -5.19 -10.88 11.45
C LEU A 382 -4.26 -11.07 12.66
N LYS A 383 -3.87 -12.30 13.01
CA LYS A 383 -2.82 -12.55 14.00
C LYS A 383 -1.46 -12.10 13.47
N LEU A 384 -1.09 -12.53 12.26
CA LEU A 384 0.18 -12.16 11.62
C LEU A 384 0.33 -10.63 11.53
N ALA A 385 -0.75 -9.92 11.16
CA ALA A 385 -0.78 -8.46 11.15
C ALA A 385 -0.62 -7.85 12.56
N ALA A 386 -1.22 -8.45 13.58
CA ALA A 386 -1.08 -8.00 14.96
C ALA A 386 0.34 -8.24 15.50
N ASP A 387 0.94 -9.40 15.26
CA ASP A 387 2.31 -9.71 15.69
C ASP A 387 3.35 -8.83 14.97
N PHE A 388 3.17 -8.56 13.66
CA PHE A 388 3.95 -7.57 12.92
C PHE A 388 3.84 -6.17 13.55
N ALA A 389 2.61 -5.73 13.87
CA ALA A 389 2.39 -4.43 14.51
C ALA A 389 3.08 -4.33 15.88
N ARG A 390 3.02 -5.39 16.70
CA ARG A 390 3.72 -5.43 17.99
C ARG A 390 5.24 -5.37 17.83
N ARG A 391 5.81 -6.14 16.90
CA ARG A 391 7.24 -6.05 16.56
C ARG A 391 7.65 -4.63 16.17
N ALA A 392 6.86 -3.96 15.33
CA ALA A 392 7.15 -2.61 14.84
C ALA A 392 7.15 -1.53 15.96
N VAL A 393 6.31 -1.68 16.99
CA VAL A 393 6.31 -0.79 18.18
C VAL A 393 7.28 -1.23 19.29
N GLY A 394 8.15 -2.22 19.03
CA GLY A 394 9.12 -2.73 19.99
C GLY A 394 8.54 -3.59 21.12
N GLU A 395 7.32 -4.10 20.95
CA GLU A 395 6.67 -5.01 21.88
C GLU A 395 6.88 -6.49 21.48
N PRO A 396 6.85 -7.44 22.44
CA PRO A 396 6.92 -8.87 22.12
C PRO A 396 5.70 -9.30 21.28
N GLU A 397 5.81 -10.40 20.53
CA GLU A 397 4.65 -11.02 19.87
C GLU A 397 3.64 -11.56 20.91
N GLN A 398 2.35 -11.68 20.57
CA GLN A 398 1.46 -12.51 21.39
C GLN A 398 1.71 -13.97 21.04
N HIS A 399 1.85 -14.85 22.05
CA HIS A 399 2.02 -16.29 21.81
C HIS A 399 0.71 -16.90 21.28
N HIS A 400 0.48 -16.75 19.98
CA HIS A 400 -0.52 -17.47 19.23
C HIS A 400 0.06 -18.83 18.81
N VAL A 401 -0.72 -19.91 18.99
CA VAL A 401 -0.29 -21.26 18.59
C VAL A 401 -0.03 -21.27 17.08
N LYS A 402 1.23 -21.48 16.68
CA LYS A 402 1.66 -21.48 15.27
C LYS A 402 0.98 -22.57 14.46
N ASP A 403 0.66 -22.26 13.21
CA ASP A 403 0.21 -23.24 12.22
C ASP A 403 1.38 -24.18 11.84
N PRO A 404 1.27 -25.50 12.05
CA PRO A 404 2.32 -26.45 11.66
C PRO A 404 2.56 -26.56 10.13
N ASP A 405 1.70 -25.98 9.30
CA ASP A 405 1.87 -25.96 7.83
C ASP A 405 2.65 -24.73 7.30
N GLN A 406 2.95 -23.74 8.17
CA GLN A 406 3.72 -22.55 7.78
C GLN A 406 5.19 -22.92 7.53
N HIS A 407 5.69 -22.62 6.32
CA HIS A 407 7.10 -22.78 5.96
C HIS A 407 7.59 -21.56 5.20
N VAL A 408 8.82 -21.12 5.53
CA VAL A 408 9.56 -20.09 4.78
C VAL A 408 10.46 -20.83 3.81
N GLU A 409 10.21 -20.73 2.50
CA GLU A 409 11.03 -21.37 1.49
C GLU A 409 12.16 -20.41 1.06
N THR A 410 13.29 -20.46 1.80
CA THR A 410 14.48 -19.67 1.46
C THR A 410 15.15 -20.23 0.21
N VAL A 411 14.92 -19.61 -0.95
CA VAL A 411 15.59 -19.95 -2.20
C VAL A 411 17.01 -19.37 -2.20
N VAL A 412 18.01 -20.21 -2.00
CA VAL A 412 19.43 -19.83 -2.14
C VAL A 412 19.84 -19.96 -3.61
N GLY A 413 20.12 -18.84 -4.25
CA GLY A 413 20.77 -18.81 -5.56
C GLY A 413 22.27 -18.54 -5.41
N GLU A 414 23.12 -19.50 -5.75
CA GLU A 414 24.57 -19.25 -5.86
C GLU A 414 24.91 -18.50 -7.15
N LEU A 415 25.82 -17.52 -7.03
CA LEU A 415 26.49 -16.90 -8.17
C LEU A 415 27.61 -17.84 -8.65
N VAL A 416 27.28 -18.71 -9.60
CA VAL A 416 28.27 -19.54 -10.30
C VAL A 416 29.12 -18.65 -11.21
N PRO A 417 30.47 -18.71 -11.16
CA PRO A 417 31.34 -18.01 -12.11
C PRO A 417 31.22 -18.56 -13.53
N ASP A 418 31.39 -17.70 -14.54
CA ASP A 418 31.48 -18.11 -15.94
C ASP A 418 32.87 -18.74 -16.22
N ASP A 419 32.94 -20.07 -16.27
CA ASP A 419 33.97 -20.82 -16.98
C ASP A 419 33.28 -21.81 -17.93
N VAL A 420 33.69 -21.80 -19.21
CA VAL A 420 33.12 -22.63 -20.27
C VAL A 420 34.11 -23.73 -20.62
N SER A 421 33.65 -24.98 -20.72
CA SER A 421 34.35 -26.03 -21.47
C SER A 421 33.66 -26.23 -22.82
N GLU A 422 34.44 -26.17 -23.89
CA GLU A 422 34.00 -26.44 -25.26
C GLU A 422 33.63 -27.91 -25.42
N ASP A 423 32.43 -28.18 -25.98
CA ASP A 423 32.08 -29.33 -26.84
C ASP A 423 30.55 -29.36 -27.06
N ASP A 424 30.06 -28.78 -28.17
CA ASP A 424 29.06 -29.38 -29.10
C ASP A 424 28.52 -28.35 -30.13
N GLU A 425 28.72 -28.69 -31.41
CA GLU A 425 28.26 -28.11 -32.70
C GLU A 425 27.81 -26.62 -32.81
N VAL A 426 28.59 -25.86 -33.59
CA VAL A 426 28.25 -24.53 -34.13
C VAL A 426 27.52 -24.66 -35.47
N ILE A 427 26.45 -23.87 -35.67
CA ILE A 427 25.94 -23.51 -37.00
C ILE A 427 25.96 -21.99 -37.11
N ASP A 428 26.87 -21.46 -37.94
CA ASP A 428 26.98 -20.03 -38.20
C ASP A 428 25.87 -19.50 -39.10
N VAL A 429 25.32 -18.34 -38.74
CA VAL A 429 24.62 -17.44 -39.68
C VAL A 429 25.04 -16.01 -39.39
N GLU A 430 25.72 -15.40 -40.34
CA GLU A 430 26.25 -14.04 -40.27
C GLU A 430 25.11 -13.00 -40.38
N LEU A 431 25.23 -11.89 -39.64
CA LEU A 431 24.23 -10.81 -39.60
C LEU A 431 24.84 -9.52 -40.16
N GLU A 432 24.43 -9.13 -41.37
CA GLU A 432 24.71 -7.78 -41.88
C GLU A 432 23.97 -6.72 -41.04
N THR A 433 24.69 -5.70 -40.63
CA THR A 433 24.16 -4.60 -39.82
C THR A 433 23.52 -3.51 -40.68
N GLY A 434 22.19 -3.39 -40.62
CA GLY A 434 21.45 -2.22 -41.12
C GLY A 434 20.96 -1.33 -39.98
N SER A 435 21.36 -0.07 -39.97
CA SER A 435 20.91 0.94 -39.00
C SER A 435 19.59 1.62 -39.42
N ASP A 436 18.63 1.75 -38.51
CA ASP A 436 17.91 3.02 -38.34
C ASP A 436 17.28 3.14 -36.94
N ASP A 437 17.02 4.38 -36.53
CA ASP A 437 16.65 4.78 -35.18
C ASP A 437 15.14 5.07 -35.04
N ARG A 438 14.45 4.21 -34.27
CA ARG A 438 13.18 4.47 -33.52
C ARG A 438 12.57 3.16 -33.00
N LYS A 439 12.47 2.98 -31.69
CA LYS A 439 11.76 1.84 -31.07
C LYS A 439 10.46 2.27 -30.37
N ARG A 440 9.33 1.96 -31.00
CA ARG A 440 8.04 1.73 -30.32
C ARG A 440 8.00 0.27 -29.87
N TRP A 441 7.35 -0.01 -28.74
CA TRP A 441 7.22 -1.36 -28.20
C TRP A 441 5.84 -1.94 -28.50
N PHE A 442 5.80 -3.16 -29.00
CA PHE A 442 4.58 -3.98 -29.14
C PHE A 442 4.90 -5.39 -28.63
N PHE A 443 3.98 -5.97 -27.86
CA PHE A 443 3.95 -7.41 -27.62
C PHE A 443 2.54 -7.92 -27.86
N GLN A 444 2.38 -8.68 -28.94
CA GLN A 444 1.13 -9.31 -29.34
C GLN A 444 1.00 -10.66 -28.61
N ALA A 445 -0.16 -10.92 -28.02
CA ALA A 445 -0.45 -12.20 -27.38
C ALA A 445 -1.22 -13.13 -28.32
N SER A 446 -0.84 -14.41 -28.31
CA SER A 446 -1.61 -15.55 -28.85
C SER A 446 -2.35 -16.27 -27.72
#